data_AF-A0A817FIK2-F1
#
_entry.id   AF-A0A817FIK2-F1
#
_cell.length_a   1.000
_cell.length_b   1.000
_cell.length_c   1.000
_cell.angle_alpha   90.00
_cell.angle_beta   90.00
_cell.angle_gamma   90.00
#
_symmetry.space_group_name_H-M   'P 1'
#
loop_
_entity.id
_entity.type
_entity.pdbx_description
1 polymer ?
#
loop_
_entity_poly.entity_id
_entity_poly.type
_entity_poly.pdbx_seq_one_letter_code
_entity_poly.pdbx_strand_id
1 'polypeptide(L)'
;MMRLIDIVFIVVFIVASNNCLGTPLDDYVNTPDPMFSWKRLQTYPLPTHTLYVLNMTSQQWFDDSFSSHPIWWHYLTITVPRVVRRYKTAFLLIYHGDNTDP
;
A
#
# COMPACT_ATOMS: atom_id res chain seq x y z
N MET A 1 50.65 1.58 5.71
CA MET A 1 50.52 0.51 4.70
C MET A 1 49.52 -0.48 5.27
N MET A 2 48.31 -0.54 4.69
CA MET A 2 47.19 -1.33 5.23
C MET A 2 47.49 -2.82 5.07
N ARG A 3 47.37 -3.62 6.14
CA ARG A 3 47.70 -5.04 6.10
C ARG A 3 46.49 -5.84 5.60
N LEU A 4 46.75 -7.01 5.02
CA LEU A 4 45.72 -7.90 4.48
C LEU A 4 44.61 -8.19 5.51
N ILE A 5 44.97 -8.31 6.78
CA ILE A 5 44.03 -8.55 7.87
C ILE A 5 43.08 -7.37 8.12
N ASP A 6 43.55 -6.13 7.91
CA ASP A 6 42.72 -4.93 8.03
C ASP A 6 41.67 -4.89 6.91
N ILE A 7 42.04 -5.32 5.70
CA ILE A 7 41.12 -5.44 4.56
C ILE A 7 40.06 -6.52 4.85
N VAL A 8 40.46 -7.67 5.39
CA VAL A 8 39.54 -8.75 5.75
C VAL A 8 38.55 -8.29 6.82
N PHE A 9 39.00 -7.60 7.87
CA PHE A 9 38.12 -7.05 8.89
C PHE A 9 37.14 -6.00 8.33
N ILE A 10 37.59 -5.12 7.44
CA ILE A 10 36.72 -4.14 6.77
C ILE A 10 35.66 -4.82 5.90
N VAL A 11 36.03 -5.84 5.13
CA VAL A 11 35.09 -6.58 4.28
C VAL A 11 34.05 -7.33 5.12
N VAL A 12 34.47 -7.98 6.21
CA VAL A 12 33.53 -8.66 7.13
C VAL A 12 32.57 -7.66 7.79
N PHE A 13 33.04 -6.46 8.17
CA PHE A 13 32.18 -5.41 8.72
C PHE A 13 31.16 -4.87 7.70
N ILE A 14 31.57 -4.70 6.44
CA ILE A 14 30.67 -4.24 5.36
C ILE A 14 29.61 -5.30 5.07
N VAL A 15 29.98 -6.59 5.00
CA VAL A 15 29.03 -7.69 4.73
C VAL A 15 28.04 -7.89 5.88
N ALA A 16 28.46 -7.68 7.13
CA ALA A 16 27.59 -7.73 8.32
C ALA A 16 26.60 -6.54 8.41
N SER A 17 26.85 -5.46 7.68
CA SER A 17 26.01 -4.25 7.68
C SER A 17 24.88 -4.25 6.64
N ASN A 18 24.61 -5.39 5.99
CA ASN A 18 23.41 -5.61 5.19
C ASN A 18 22.17 -5.72 6.09
N ASN A 19 21.83 -4.64 6.79
CA ASN A 19 20.50 -4.47 7.35
C ASN A 19 19.56 -4.32 6.14
N CYS A 20 18.83 -5.39 5.80
CA CYS A 20 17.67 -5.24 4.94
C CYS A 20 16.76 -4.20 5.62
N LEU A 21 16.57 -3.05 4.97
CA LEU A 21 15.79 -1.96 5.54
C LEU A 21 14.28 -2.28 5.63
N GLY A 22 13.84 -3.36 4.98
CA GLY A 22 12.46 -3.82 5.01
C GLY A 22 12.19 -4.84 6.12
N THR A 23 11.00 -4.75 6.70
CA THR A 23 10.40 -5.75 7.58
C THR A 23 9.64 -6.79 6.75
N PRO A 24 9.30 -7.97 7.30
CA PRO A 24 8.39 -8.91 6.62
C PRO A 24 7.04 -8.29 6.24
N LEU A 25 6.59 -7.27 6.98
CA LEU A 25 5.38 -6.52 6.64
C LEU A 25 5.60 -5.66 5.38
N ASP A 26 6.78 -5.07 5.21
CA ASP A 26 7.12 -4.33 3.99
C ASP A 26 7.17 -5.28 2.79
N ASP A 27 7.78 -6.46 2.94
CA ASP A 27 7.80 -7.47 1.88
C ASP A 27 6.38 -7.88 1.49
N TYR A 28 5.52 -8.14 2.48
CA TYR A 28 4.12 -8.46 2.26
C TYR A 28 3.35 -7.34 1.55
N VAL A 29 3.43 -6.10 2.04
CA VAL A 29 2.70 -4.95 1.46
C VAL A 29 3.17 -4.63 0.04
N ASN A 30 4.46 -4.84 -0.26
CA ASN A 30 5.02 -4.56 -1.58
C ASN A 30 4.96 -5.76 -2.54
N THR A 31 4.51 -6.93 -2.08
CA THR A 31 4.31 -8.09 -2.96
C THR A 31 3.15 -7.80 -3.91
N PRO A 32 3.35 -7.89 -5.24
CA PRO A 32 2.26 -7.69 -6.19
C PRO A 32 1.14 -8.72 -6.00
N ASP A 33 -0.08 -8.24 -5.80
CA ASP A 33 -1.27 -9.07 -5.81
C ASP A 33 -1.96 -8.96 -7.18
N PRO A 34 -2.13 -10.06 -7.94
CA PRO A 34 -2.82 -10.03 -9.23
C PRO A 34 -4.29 -9.62 -9.15
N MET A 35 -4.91 -9.70 -7.98
CA MET A 35 -6.29 -9.25 -7.73
C MET A 35 -6.39 -7.76 -7.50
N PHE A 36 -5.28 -7.08 -7.14
CA PHE A 36 -5.29 -5.63 -6.96
C PHE A 36 -5.77 -4.95 -8.25
N SER A 37 -6.89 -4.25 -8.15
CA SER A 37 -7.48 -3.56 -9.28
C SER A 37 -8.40 -2.46 -8.77
N TRP A 38 -8.64 -1.47 -9.63
CA TRP A 38 -9.63 -0.45 -9.31
C TRP A 38 -10.29 0.08 -10.58
N LYS A 39 -11.53 0.51 -10.42
CA LYS A 39 -12.33 1.14 -11.46
C LYS A 39 -13.03 2.36 -10.88
N ARG A 40 -12.89 3.49 -11.55
CA ARG A 40 -13.69 4.68 -11.24
C ARG A 40 -15.14 4.44 -11.64
N LEU A 41 -16.04 4.53 -10.68
CA LEU A 41 -17.47 4.40 -10.89
C LEU A 41 -18.09 5.75 -11.24
N GLN A 42 -17.72 6.79 -10.49
CA GLN A 42 -18.36 8.09 -10.61
C GLN A 42 -17.38 9.24 -10.33
N THR A 43 -17.68 10.40 -10.94
CA THR A 43 -16.99 11.66 -10.69
C THR A 43 -18.01 12.73 -10.38
N TYR A 44 -17.76 13.49 -9.31
CA TYR A 44 -18.59 14.63 -8.91
C TYR A 44 -17.73 15.89 -8.89
N PRO A 45 -17.82 16.75 -9.92
CA PRO A 45 -17.15 18.04 -9.90
C PRO A 45 -17.95 19.00 -9.01
N LEU A 46 -17.37 19.40 -7.88
CA LEU A 46 -17.98 20.37 -6.96
C LEU A 46 -17.18 21.67 -6.98
N PRO A 47 -17.74 22.81 -6.51
CA PRO A 47 -17.08 24.11 -6.60
C PRO A 47 -15.69 24.17 -5.92
N THR A 48 -15.51 23.42 -4.84
CA THR A 48 -14.32 23.43 -3.98
C THR A 48 -13.37 22.25 -4.22
N HIS A 49 -13.87 21.15 -4.78
CA HIS A 49 -13.14 19.89 -4.92
C HIS A 49 -13.82 18.97 -5.93
N THR A 50 -13.06 18.02 -6.48
CA THR A 50 -13.62 16.90 -7.24
C THR A 50 -13.62 15.66 -6.38
N LEU A 51 -14.76 14.98 -6.32
CA LEU A 51 -14.90 13.70 -5.62
C LEU A 51 -14.90 12.57 -6.66
N TYR A 52 -14.08 11.56 -6.44
CA TYR A 52 -14.05 10.33 -7.22
C TYR A 52 -14.50 9.17 -6.34
N VAL A 53 -15.41 8.35 -6.86
CA VAL A 53 -15.79 7.08 -6.23
C VAL A 53 -15.19 5.96 -7.07
N LEU A 54 -14.36 5.14 -6.44
CA LEU A 54 -13.74 3.96 -7.03
C LEU A 54 -14.32 2.69 -6.41
N ASN A 55 -14.55 1.66 -7.21
CA ASN A 55 -14.53 0.29 -6.73
C ASN A 55 -13.07 -0.16 -6.79
N MET A 56 -12.50 -0.50 -5.64
CA MET A 56 -11.12 -0.95 -5.52
C MET A 56 -11.09 -2.34 -4.88
N THR A 57 -10.52 -3.32 -5.56
CA THR A 57 -10.06 -4.57 -4.95
C THR A 57 -8.68 -4.31 -4.34
N SER A 58 -8.58 -4.43 -3.01
CA SER A 58 -7.33 -4.21 -2.28
C SER A 58 -6.39 -5.40 -2.42
N GLN A 59 -6.89 -6.60 -2.15
CA GLN A 59 -6.09 -7.83 -2.20
C GLN A 59 -6.99 -9.07 -2.09
N GLN A 60 -6.37 -10.23 -2.24
CA GLN A 60 -6.90 -11.49 -1.75
C GLN A 60 -6.33 -11.81 -0.36
N TRP A 61 -7.19 -12.13 0.60
CA TRP A 61 -6.85 -12.61 1.93
C TRP A 61 -7.20 -14.10 2.06
N PHE A 62 -6.17 -14.94 1.97
CA PHE A 62 -6.30 -16.40 1.87
C PHE A 62 -7.19 -16.86 0.71
N ASP A 63 -7.47 -18.16 0.64
CA ASP A 63 -8.40 -18.74 -0.33
C ASP A 63 -9.79 -19.00 0.30
N ASP A 64 -10.69 -19.51 -0.52
CA ASP A 64 -12.07 -19.84 -0.14
C ASP A 64 -12.17 -20.92 0.96
N SER A 65 -11.07 -21.64 1.26
CA SER A 65 -11.05 -22.63 2.34
C SER A 65 -10.98 -21.98 3.73
N PHE A 66 -10.43 -20.77 3.80
CA PHE A 66 -10.27 -20.03 5.06
C PHE A 66 -11.31 -18.92 5.21
N SER A 67 -11.61 -18.19 4.14
CA SER A 67 -12.54 -17.05 4.15
C SER A 67 -13.67 -17.27 3.15
N SER A 68 -14.92 -17.01 3.54
CA SER A 68 -16.06 -17.02 2.61
C SER A 68 -16.02 -15.87 1.60
N HIS A 69 -15.22 -14.82 1.88
CA HIS A 69 -14.99 -13.67 1.01
C HIS A 69 -13.49 -13.37 1.02
N PRO A 70 -12.68 -14.13 0.27
CA PRO A 70 -11.23 -13.94 0.27
C PRO A 70 -10.84 -12.67 -0.49
N ILE A 71 -11.65 -12.23 -1.47
CA ILE A 71 -11.36 -11.01 -2.22
C ILE A 71 -11.83 -9.80 -1.43
N TRP A 72 -10.89 -8.99 -0.96
CA TRP A 72 -11.17 -7.77 -0.22
C TRP A 72 -11.31 -6.61 -1.18
N TRP A 73 -12.46 -5.94 -1.14
CA TRP A 73 -12.75 -4.80 -1.98
C TRP A 73 -13.55 -3.73 -1.22
N HIS A 74 -13.45 -2.49 -1.69
CA HIS A 74 -14.04 -1.34 -1.02
C HIS A 74 -14.50 -0.28 -2.02
N TYR A 75 -15.52 0.48 -1.63
CA TYR A 75 -15.80 1.77 -2.26
C TYR A 75 -14.88 2.84 -1.69
N LEU A 76 -13.90 3.29 -2.48
CA LEU A 76 -12.98 4.35 -2.10
C LEU A 76 -13.49 5.70 -2.59
N THR A 77 -13.66 6.63 -1.66
CA THR A 77 -14.01 8.02 -1.98
C THR A 77 -12.77 8.92 -1.87
N ILE A 78 -12.32 9.46 -3.01
CA ILE A 78 -11.16 10.35 -3.10
C ILE A 78 -11.65 11.78 -3.31
N THR A 79 -11.41 12.65 -2.34
CA THR A 79 -11.72 14.08 -2.43
C THR A 79 -10.47 14.87 -2.75
N VAL A 80 -10.42 15.45 -3.95
CA VAL A 80 -9.29 16.27 -4.42
C VAL A 80 -9.67 17.75 -4.39
N PRO A 81 -9.08 18.57 -3.51
CA PRO A 81 -9.29 20.02 -3.47
C PRO A 81 -8.95 20.69 -4.81
N ARG A 82 -9.74 21.69 -5.22
CA ARG A 82 -9.46 22.48 -6.44
C ARG A 82 -8.09 23.15 -6.39
N VAL A 83 -7.63 23.52 -5.20
CA VAL A 83 -6.30 24.07 -4.95
C VAL A 83 -5.59 23.22 -3.91
N VAL A 84 -4.62 22.41 -4.35
CA VAL A 84 -3.82 21.57 -3.46
C VAL A 84 -2.66 22.39 -2.87
N ARG A 85 -2.82 22.83 -1.62
CA ARG A 85 -1.77 23.59 -0.90
C ARG A 85 -0.73 22.70 -0.22
N ARG A 86 -1.09 21.47 0.14
CA ARG A 86 -0.22 20.46 0.74
C ARG A 86 -0.35 19.18 -0.08
N TYR A 87 0.72 18.78 -0.77
CA TYR A 87 0.73 17.64 -1.69
C TYR A 87 1.56 16.45 -1.18
N LYS A 88 2.26 16.61 -0.04
CA LYS A 88 3.12 15.55 0.54
C LYS A 88 2.39 14.64 1.53
N THR A 89 1.15 14.96 1.87
CA THR A 89 0.40 14.25 2.92
C THR A 89 -1.06 14.16 2.50
N ALA A 90 -1.62 12.98 2.64
CA ALA A 90 -3.04 12.71 2.51
C ALA A 90 -3.60 12.23 3.85
N PHE A 91 -4.91 12.36 4.03
CA PHE A 91 -5.63 11.81 5.17
C PHE A 91 -6.47 10.64 4.69
N LEU A 92 -6.31 9.48 5.35
CA LEU A 92 -7.15 8.30 5.12
C LEU A 92 -8.01 8.09 6.36
N LEU A 93 -9.33 8.07 6.15
CA LEU A 93 -10.28 7.64 7.16
C LEU A 93 -10.87 6.29 6.71
N ILE A 94 -10.65 5.27 7.53
CA ILE A 94 -11.35 3.99 7.41
C ILE A 94 -12.45 4.02 8.46
N TYR A 95 -13.68 3.91 8.00
CA TYR A 95 -14.85 3.92 8.86
C TYR A 95 -15.85 2.91 8.31
N HIS A 96 -16.71 2.40 9.20
CA HIS A 96 -17.63 1.30 8.95
C HIS A 96 -16.92 -0.05 8.76
N GLY A 97 -17.70 -1.11 8.61
CA GLY A 97 -17.21 -2.48 8.46
C GLY A 97 -18.40 -3.42 8.28
N ASP A 98 -18.90 -3.49 7.05
CA ASP A 98 -19.94 -4.42 6.65
C ASP A 98 -19.47 -5.13 5.38
N ASN A 99 -19.82 -6.41 5.24
CA ASN A 99 -19.47 -7.27 4.12
C ASN A 99 -20.68 -8.13 3.72
N THR A 100 -21.85 -7.48 3.70
CA THR A 100 -23.13 -8.08 3.27
C THR A 100 -23.53 -7.66 1.86
N ASP A 101 -22.73 -6.79 1.22
CA ASP A 101 -22.89 -6.46 -0.20
C ASP A 101 -22.70 -7.73 -1.05
N PRO A 102 -23.59 -7.99 -2.02
CA PRO A 102 -23.58 -9.21 -2.84
C PRO A 102 -22.43 -9.26 -3.86
#